data_AF-A0A0G4F4H8-F1
#
_entry.id   AF-A0A0G4F4H8-F1
#
_cell.length_a   1.000
_cell.length_b   1.000
_cell.length_c   1.000
_cell.angle_alpha   90.00
_cell.angle_beta   90.00
_cell.angle_gamma   90.00
#
_symmetry.space_group_name_H-M   'P 1'
#
loop_
_entity.id
_entity.type
_entity.pdbx_description
1 polymer ?
#
loop_
_entity_poly.entity_id
_entity_poly.type
_entity_poly.pdbx_seq_one_letter_code
_entity_poly.pdbx_strand_id
1 'polypeptide(L)'
;MFHVSNFREPLCYCHRDTRSCLCGCCCPCLLQAWTKADIDARPCLTWDCVEASLPLVAAFATYNVRQTIREHLGYEYWEAQDMFNSCCCWQCTLCQHVRELRRAMEPEDLEPGIANAPVPQEMKNAHPIIKVGGGAVYAEKDEETQQQGYVYRTTLRDNPDKTEFRTVRKKPPMEEGKKKKKTKGKGQQEPEYLFYSPPT
;
A
#
# COMPACT_ATOMS: atom_id res chain seq x y z
N MET A 1 -9.72 -6.28 -26.17
CA MET A 1 -9.56 -5.15 -25.23
C MET A 1 -9.65 -5.75 -23.83
N PHE A 2 -8.51 -5.99 -23.17
CA PHE A 2 -8.48 -6.62 -21.84
C PHE A 2 -8.76 -5.56 -20.75
N HIS A 3 -10.02 -5.15 -20.60
CA HIS A 3 -10.55 -4.62 -19.34
C HIS A 3 -11.18 -5.83 -18.65
N VAL A 4 -10.86 -6.20 -17.41
CA VAL A 4 -10.76 -5.40 -16.20
C VAL A 4 -9.66 -6.03 -15.35
N SER A 5 -8.62 -5.29 -14.97
CA SER A 5 -7.85 -5.61 -13.78
C SER A 5 -8.25 -4.54 -12.78
N ASN A 6 -8.73 -4.88 -11.59
CA ASN A 6 -9.19 -3.93 -10.56
C ASN A 6 -8.11 -2.94 -10.03
N PHE A 7 -6.93 -2.94 -10.65
CA PHE A 7 -5.93 -1.89 -10.50
C PHE A 7 -6.35 -0.62 -11.24
N ARG A 8 -5.91 0.54 -10.73
CA ARG A 8 -6.32 1.84 -11.26
C ARG A 8 -5.79 2.07 -12.67
N GLU A 9 -4.63 1.52 -13.00
CA GLU A 9 -4.07 1.56 -14.35
C GLU A 9 -4.05 0.20 -15.03
N PRO A 10 -4.13 0.14 -16.36
CA PRO A 10 -3.96 -1.12 -17.10
C PRO A 10 -2.47 -1.53 -17.18
N LEU A 11 -2.23 -2.81 -17.49
CA LEU A 11 -0.90 -3.44 -17.49
C LEU A 11 0.11 -2.72 -18.43
N CYS A 12 -0.33 -2.35 -19.64
CA CYS A 12 0.54 -1.77 -20.68
C CYS A 12 0.73 -0.24 -20.58
N TYR A 13 0.36 0.37 -19.45
CA TYR A 13 0.56 1.80 -19.21
C TYR A 13 1.94 2.15 -18.62
N CYS A 14 2.92 1.25 -18.73
CA CYS A 14 4.29 1.47 -18.24
C CYS A 14 4.98 2.70 -18.85
N HIS A 15 4.61 3.10 -20.06
CA HIS A 15 5.18 4.27 -20.74
C HIS A 15 4.93 5.61 -20.02
N ARG A 16 3.94 5.68 -19.12
CA ARG A 16 3.72 6.89 -18.29
C ARG A 16 4.78 7.10 -17.22
N ASP A 17 5.45 6.04 -16.78
CA ASP A 17 6.59 6.10 -15.88
C ASP A 17 7.81 5.53 -16.62
N THR A 18 8.43 6.35 -17.46
CA THR A 18 9.61 5.99 -18.26
C THR A 18 10.75 5.46 -17.40
N ARG A 19 10.91 5.95 -16.17
CA ARG A 19 11.95 5.48 -15.26
C ARG A 19 11.70 4.03 -14.81
N SER A 20 10.50 3.74 -14.33
CA SER A 20 10.15 2.37 -13.92
C SER A 20 10.10 1.42 -15.13
N CYS A 21 9.63 1.90 -16.29
CA CYS A 21 9.64 1.16 -17.54
C CYS A 21 11.06 0.76 -17.97
N LEU A 22 11.99 1.71 -18.03
CA LEU A 22 13.39 1.45 -18.36
C LEU A 22 14.03 0.48 -17.35
N CYS A 23 13.79 0.67 -16.05
CA CYS A 23 14.28 -0.24 -15.02
C CYS A 23 13.71 -1.66 -15.20
N GLY A 24 12.41 -1.78 -15.48
CA GLY A 24 11.76 -3.05 -15.75
C GLY A 24 12.22 -3.71 -17.06
N CYS A 25 12.62 -2.94 -18.06
CA CYS A 25 13.18 -3.50 -19.30
C CYS A 25 14.64 -3.94 -19.14
N CYS A 26 15.47 -3.14 -18.46
CA CYS A 26 16.91 -3.38 -18.37
C CYS A 26 17.32 -4.27 -17.18
N CYS A 27 16.66 -4.11 -16.03
CA CYS A 27 17.03 -4.75 -14.76
C CYS A 27 15.78 -5.13 -13.94
N PRO A 28 14.89 -5.99 -14.46
CA PRO A 28 13.63 -6.26 -13.79
C PRO A 28 13.78 -7.01 -12.46
N CYS A 29 14.84 -7.79 -12.27
CA CYS A 29 15.16 -8.41 -10.98
C CYS A 29 15.41 -7.37 -9.88
N LEU A 30 16.11 -6.28 -10.20
CA LEU A 30 16.37 -5.18 -9.28
C LEU A 30 15.08 -4.45 -8.93
N LEU A 31 14.24 -4.18 -9.94
CA LEU A 31 12.93 -3.54 -9.74
C LEU A 31 12.03 -4.39 -8.85
N GLN A 32 11.98 -5.70 -9.09
CA GLN A 32 11.21 -6.64 -8.28
C GLN A 32 11.73 -6.69 -6.84
N ALA A 33 13.04 -6.80 -6.65
CA ALA A 33 13.67 -6.84 -5.32
C ALA A 33 13.36 -5.57 -4.52
N TRP A 34 13.46 -4.39 -5.14
CA TRP A 34 13.06 -3.13 -4.50
C TRP A 34 11.58 -3.10 -4.17
N THR A 35 10.71 -3.52 -5.11
CA THR A 35 9.26 -3.54 -4.88
C THR A 35 8.88 -4.43 -3.70
N LYS A 36 9.50 -5.62 -3.61
CA LYS A 36 9.31 -6.55 -2.48
C LYS A 36 9.78 -5.92 -1.16
N ALA A 37 10.98 -5.34 -1.15
CA ALA A 37 11.53 -4.68 0.02
C ALA A 37 10.69 -3.48 0.50
N ASP A 38 10.13 -2.70 -0.44
CA ASP A 38 9.24 -1.57 -0.15
C ASP A 38 7.92 -2.04 0.51
N ILE A 39 7.34 -3.15 0.05
CA ILE A 39 6.15 -3.77 0.66
C ILE A 39 6.46 -4.28 2.06
N ASP A 40 7.59 -4.96 2.23
CA ASP A 40 8.05 -5.49 3.52
C ASP A 40 8.55 -4.39 4.48
N ALA A 41 8.56 -3.11 4.04
CA ALA A 41 9.08 -1.96 4.77
C ALA A 41 10.51 -2.16 5.31
N ARG A 42 11.38 -2.83 4.54
CA ARG A 42 12.76 -3.17 4.92
C ARG A 42 13.75 -2.72 3.84
N PRO A 43 15.05 -2.58 4.15
CA PRO A 43 16.05 -2.34 3.12
C PRO A 43 16.12 -3.53 2.14
N CYS A 44 16.31 -3.22 0.86
CA CYS A 44 16.57 -4.24 -0.16
C CYS A 44 17.93 -4.89 0.08
N LEU A 45 17.94 -6.21 0.18
CA LEU A 45 19.12 -7.03 0.42
C LEU A 45 19.61 -7.65 -0.90
N THR A 46 20.89 -8.00 -0.96
CA THR A 46 21.45 -8.69 -2.13
C THR A 46 20.72 -10.00 -2.43
N TRP A 47 20.22 -10.68 -1.39
CA TRP A 47 19.45 -11.92 -1.55
C TRP A 47 18.13 -11.71 -2.30
N ASP A 48 17.47 -10.56 -2.13
CA ASP A 48 16.23 -10.23 -2.86
C ASP A 48 16.48 -10.17 -4.37
N CYS A 49 17.63 -9.63 -4.78
CA CYS A 49 18.04 -9.58 -6.19
C CYS A 49 18.32 -10.98 -6.74
N VAL A 50 18.93 -11.87 -5.95
CA VAL A 50 19.19 -13.26 -6.34
C VAL A 50 17.88 -14.02 -6.50
N GLU A 51 16.98 -13.90 -5.52
CA GLU A 51 15.64 -14.51 -5.58
C GLU A 51 14.86 -14.04 -6.82
N ALA A 52 14.89 -12.73 -7.11
CA ALA A 52 14.23 -12.14 -8.28
C ALA A 52 14.91 -12.47 -9.62
N SER A 53 16.12 -13.05 -9.61
CA SER A 53 16.81 -13.48 -10.84
C SER A 53 16.40 -14.88 -11.30
N LEU A 54 15.79 -15.68 -10.42
CA LEU A 54 15.33 -17.03 -10.72
C LEU A 54 13.93 -16.99 -11.35
N PRO A 55 13.72 -17.35 -12.64
CA PRO A 55 12.47 -17.07 -13.36
C PRO A 55 11.19 -17.60 -12.69
N LEU A 56 11.22 -18.83 -12.17
CA LEU A 56 10.07 -19.42 -11.48
C LEU A 56 9.78 -18.71 -10.17
N VAL A 57 10.83 -18.45 -9.38
CA VAL A 57 10.70 -17.74 -8.10
C VAL A 57 10.24 -16.30 -8.34
N ALA A 58 10.77 -15.64 -9.36
CA ALA A 58 10.39 -14.30 -9.78
C ALA A 58 8.90 -14.23 -10.16
N ALA A 59 8.38 -15.21 -10.91
CA ALA A 59 6.95 -15.26 -11.26
C ALA A 59 6.07 -15.41 -9.99
N PHE A 60 6.42 -16.34 -9.10
CA PHE A 60 5.70 -16.53 -7.83
C PHE A 60 5.79 -15.32 -6.90
N ALA A 61 6.97 -14.73 -6.76
CA ALA A 61 7.17 -13.53 -5.96
C ALA A 61 6.42 -12.34 -6.56
N THR A 62 6.34 -12.21 -7.89
CA THR A 62 5.54 -11.18 -8.56
C THR A 62 4.05 -11.37 -8.28
N TYR A 63 3.55 -12.60 -8.35
CA TYR A 63 2.18 -12.93 -7.99
C TYR A 63 1.87 -12.59 -6.53
N ASN A 64 2.73 -12.99 -5.59
CA ASN A 64 2.54 -12.71 -4.15
C ASN A 64 2.53 -11.21 -3.87
N VAL A 65 3.51 -10.46 -4.41
CA VAL A 65 3.55 -9.00 -4.34
C VAL A 65 2.24 -8.38 -4.83
N ARG A 66 1.69 -8.90 -5.92
CA ARG A 66 0.42 -8.44 -6.48
C ARG A 66 -0.76 -8.67 -5.54
N GLN A 67 -0.84 -9.85 -4.92
CA GLN A 67 -1.88 -10.16 -3.92
C GLN A 67 -1.77 -9.23 -2.72
N THR A 68 -0.55 -9.00 -2.22
CA THR A 68 -0.30 -8.09 -1.10
C THR A 68 -0.72 -6.65 -1.42
N ILE A 69 -0.45 -6.15 -2.64
CA ILE A 69 -0.92 -4.83 -3.05
C ILE A 69 -2.46 -4.76 -3.07
N ARG A 70 -3.14 -5.81 -3.57
CA ARG A 70 -4.60 -5.86 -3.56
C ARG A 70 -5.17 -5.83 -2.16
N GLU A 71 -4.59 -6.62 -1.26
CA GLU A 71 -4.97 -6.64 0.15
C GLU A 71 -4.79 -5.26 0.80
N HIS A 72 -3.64 -4.61 0.58
CA HIS A 72 -3.35 -3.30 1.15
C HIS A 72 -4.27 -2.19 0.61
N LEU A 73 -4.67 -2.25 -0.65
CA LEU A 73 -5.49 -1.22 -1.31
C LEU A 73 -6.98 -1.55 -1.35
N GLY A 74 -7.39 -2.69 -0.79
CA GLY A 74 -8.79 -3.13 -0.79
C GLY A 74 -9.33 -3.46 -2.19
N TYR A 75 -8.47 -3.96 -3.10
CA TYR A 75 -8.89 -4.42 -4.41
C TYR A 75 -9.40 -5.86 -4.35
N GLU A 76 -10.40 -6.18 -5.17
CA GLU A 76 -10.94 -7.54 -5.29
C GLU A 76 -9.88 -8.51 -5.85
N TYR A 77 -9.78 -9.68 -5.22
CA TYR A 77 -8.86 -10.75 -5.60
C TYR A 77 -9.22 -11.35 -6.96
N TRP A 78 -8.22 -11.52 -7.83
CA TRP A 78 -8.42 -12.21 -9.11
C TRP A 78 -7.23 -13.07 -9.51
N GLU A 79 -7.10 -14.21 -8.85
CA GLU A 79 -5.91 -15.08 -8.88
C GLU A 79 -5.50 -15.51 -10.28
N ALA A 80 -6.45 -15.99 -11.09
CA ALA A 80 -6.17 -16.50 -12.44
C ALA A 80 -5.62 -15.40 -13.36
N GLN A 81 -6.19 -14.19 -13.27
CA GLN A 81 -5.72 -13.05 -14.04
C GLN A 81 -4.34 -12.56 -13.56
N ASP A 82 -4.13 -12.55 -12.24
CA ASP A 82 -2.87 -12.13 -11.64
C ASP A 82 -1.73 -13.08 -11.98
N MET A 83 -2.00 -14.39 -11.99
CA MET A 83 -1.06 -15.41 -12.45
C MET A 83 -0.74 -15.22 -13.93
N PHE A 84 -1.76 -15.04 -14.78
CA PHE A 84 -1.58 -14.81 -16.21
C PHE A 84 -0.76 -13.55 -16.51
N ASN A 85 -1.06 -12.44 -15.82
CA ASN A 85 -0.31 -11.19 -15.97
C ASN A 85 1.14 -11.32 -15.50
N SER A 86 1.38 -12.08 -14.43
CA SER A 86 2.72 -12.35 -13.92
C SER A 86 3.55 -13.21 -14.89
N CYS A 87 2.92 -14.12 -15.63
CA CYS A 87 3.58 -14.99 -16.60
C CYS A 87 3.78 -14.35 -17.99
N CYS A 88 2.82 -13.55 -18.49
CA CYS A 88 2.82 -13.11 -19.89
C CYS A 88 3.41 -11.71 -20.13
N CYS A 89 3.41 -10.81 -19.14
CA CYS A 89 3.94 -9.44 -19.28
C CYS A 89 4.62 -9.01 -17.96
N TRP A 90 5.55 -9.83 -17.48
CA TRP A 90 6.09 -9.67 -16.13
C TRP A 90 6.71 -8.29 -15.88
N GLN A 91 7.40 -7.70 -16.86
CA GLN A 91 7.97 -6.35 -16.74
C GLN A 91 6.87 -5.29 -16.57
N CYS A 92 5.78 -5.44 -17.31
CA CYS A 92 4.61 -4.56 -17.27
C CYS A 92 3.93 -4.65 -15.91
N THR A 93 3.79 -5.87 -15.40
CA THR A 93 3.25 -6.20 -14.08
C THR A 93 4.08 -5.55 -12.97
N LEU A 94 5.41 -5.68 -13.00
CA LEU A 94 6.31 -5.00 -12.05
C LEU A 94 6.17 -3.48 -12.11
N CYS A 95 6.13 -2.91 -13.32
CA CYS A 95 5.95 -1.47 -13.46
C CYS A 95 4.60 -1.02 -12.90
N GLN A 96 3.53 -1.81 -13.06
CA GLN A 96 2.23 -1.53 -12.45
C GLN A 96 2.32 -1.57 -10.93
N HIS A 97 2.97 -2.57 -10.34
CA HIS A 97 3.15 -2.67 -8.88
C HIS A 97 3.80 -1.43 -8.29
N VAL A 98 4.90 -0.96 -8.89
CA VAL A 98 5.60 0.25 -8.44
C VAL A 98 4.70 1.48 -8.50
N ARG A 99 3.90 1.63 -9.56
CA ARG A 99 2.99 2.79 -9.70
C ARG A 99 1.88 2.75 -8.67
N GLU A 100 1.29 1.59 -8.44
CA GLU A 100 0.20 1.43 -7.45
C GLU A 100 0.71 1.65 -6.02
N LEU A 101 1.91 1.15 -5.69
CA LEU A 101 2.56 1.41 -4.39
C LEU A 101 2.89 2.89 -4.20
N ARG A 102 3.48 3.55 -5.21
CA ARG A 102 3.78 4.99 -5.12
C ARG A 102 2.52 5.83 -4.96
N ARG A 103 1.41 5.44 -5.58
CA ARG A 103 0.13 6.14 -5.42
C ARG A 103 -0.47 5.95 -4.05
N ALA A 104 -0.42 4.73 -3.52
CA ALA A 104 -0.82 4.47 -2.13
C ALA A 104 -0.06 5.36 -1.12
N MET A 105 1.14 5.81 -1.52
CA MET A 105 2.01 6.70 -0.78
C MET A 105 1.79 8.19 -1.09
N GLU A 106 1.05 8.55 -2.15
CA GLU A 106 0.81 9.95 -2.51
C GLU A 106 -0.27 10.59 -1.61
N PRO A 107 -0.01 11.78 -1.07
CA PRO A 107 -0.89 12.40 -0.10
C PRO A 107 -2.19 12.98 -0.67
N GLU A 108 -2.44 12.91 -1.98
CA GLU A 108 -3.74 13.29 -2.56
C GLU A 108 -4.87 12.32 -2.13
N ASP A 109 -4.55 11.06 -1.86
CA ASP A 109 -5.51 10.07 -1.37
C ASP A 109 -5.58 10.02 0.18
N LEU A 110 -4.70 10.78 0.86
CA LEU A 110 -4.77 11.02 2.31
C LEU A 110 -5.73 12.20 2.55
N GLU A 111 -6.93 11.92 3.08
CA GLU A 111 -7.80 13.01 3.51
C GLU A 111 -7.04 13.93 4.47
N PRO A 112 -7.12 15.27 4.31
CA PRO A 112 -6.41 16.22 5.15
C PRO A 112 -6.95 16.17 6.59
N GLY A 113 -6.47 15.19 7.35
CA GLY A 113 -6.64 15.10 8.79
C GLY A 113 -5.65 16.04 9.46
N ILE A 114 -6.17 17.19 9.91
CA ILE A 114 -5.56 18.11 10.89
C ILE A 114 -4.07 18.38 10.64
N ALA A 115 -3.79 19.31 9.71
CA ALA A 115 -2.43 19.78 9.38
C ALA A 115 -1.68 20.50 10.53
N ASN A 116 -2.22 20.53 11.75
CA ASN A 116 -1.69 21.31 12.88
C ASN A 116 -1.74 20.53 14.21
N ALA A 117 -1.61 19.20 14.18
CA ALA A 117 -1.37 18.47 15.42
C ALA A 117 0.07 18.78 15.91
N PRO A 118 0.26 19.31 17.13
CA PRO A 118 1.60 19.50 17.67
C PRO A 118 2.29 18.15 17.76
N VAL A 119 3.45 18.04 17.12
CA VAL A 119 4.25 16.81 17.10
C VAL A 119 4.79 16.58 18.51
N PRO A 120 4.51 15.43 19.14
CA PRO A 120 5.12 15.10 20.42
C PRO A 120 6.64 15.12 20.30
N GLN A 121 7.33 15.75 21.25
CA GLN A 121 8.79 15.88 21.27
C GLN A 121 9.50 14.50 21.21
N GLU A 122 8.78 13.46 21.64
CA GLU A 122 9.17 12.05 21.60
C GLU A 122 9.36 11.49 20.18
N MET A 123 8.70 12.07 19.16
CA MET A 123 8.86 11.61 17.76
C MET A 123 10.23 11.96 17.16
N LYS A 124 10.99 12.89 17.74
CA LYS A 124 12.35 13.18 17.26
C LYS A 124 13.30 11.99 17.40
N ASN A 125 13.01 11.11 18.36
CA ASN A 125 13.83 9.94 18.68
C ASN A 125 13.20 8.61 18.22
N ALA A 126 11.96 8.64 17.72
CA ALA A 126 11.28 7.44 17.23
C ALA A 126 11.97 6.91 15.97
N HIS A 127 12.04 5.58 15.83
CA HIS A 127 12.45 4.96 14.58
C HIS A 127 11.26 4.86 13.62
N PRO A 128 11.46 5.22 12.34
CA PRO A 128 10.39 5.11 11.37
C PRO A 128 10.07 3.65 11.07
N ILE A 129 8.78 3.34 10.99
CA ILE A 129 8.30 2.01 10.60
C ILE A 129 8.51 1.82 9.10
N ILE A 130 8.16 2.84 8.32
CA ILE A 130 8.20 2.79 6.85
C ILE A 130 8.81 4.09 6.34
N LYS A 131 9.70 4.03 5.35
CA LYS A 131 10.08 5.22 4.58
C LYS A 131 9.21 5.29 3.34
N VAL A 132 8.59 6.43 3.11
CA VAL A 132 7.65 6.64 2.02
C VAL A 132 8.15 7.85 1.23
N GLY A 133 8.71 7.63 0.04
CA GLY A 133 9.32 8.69 -0.79
C GLY A 133 10.43 9.47 -0.05
N GLY A 134 10.25 10.79 0.07
CA GLY A 134 11.12 11.68 0.85
C GLY A 134 10.76 11.80 2.34
N GLY A 135 9.83 10.99 2.81
CA GLY A 135 9.31 11.00 4.18
C GLY A 135 9.41 9.66 4.91
N ALA A 136 8.91 9.64 6.13
CA ALA A 136 8.97 8.54 7.08
C ALA A 136 7.68 8.45 7.88
N VAL A 137 7.14 7.24 8.04
CA VAL A 137 5.95 6.93 8.82
C VAL A 137 6.37 6.42 10.19
N TYR A 138 5.78 6.97 11.24
CA TYR A 138 5.98 6.59 12.64
C TYR A 138 4.67 6.05 13.21
N ALA A 139 4.71 5.00 14.05
CA ALA A 139 3.53 4.66 14.84
C ALA A 139 3.39 5.65 15.98
N GLU A 140 2.17 6.08 16.19
CA GLU A 140 1.76 6.83 17.37
C GLU A 140 0.67 6.02 18.06
N LYS A 141 0.80 5.78 19.36
CA LYS A 141 -0.34 5.30 20.15
C LYS A 141 -1.06 6.54 20.66
N ASP A 142 -2.33 6.67 20.30
CA ASP A 142 -3.19 7.66 20.90
C ASP A 142 -3.44 7.25 22.36
N GLU A 143 -2.99 8.08 23.30
CA GLU A 143 -3.09 7.79 24.74
C GLU A 143 -4.54 7.74 25.23
N GLU A 144 -5.45 8.51 24.61
CA GLU A 144 -6.86 8.55 25.03
C GLU A 144 -7.63 7.36 24.49
N THR A 145 -7.40 6.98 23.24
CA THR A 145 -8.20 5.94 22.56
C THR A 145 -7.54 4.56 22.56
N GLN A 146 -6.26 4.48 22.94
CA GLN A 146 -5.39 3.31 22.74
C GLN A 146 -5.32 2.81 21.28
N GLN A 147 -5.80 3.58 20.31
CA GLN A 147 -5.74 3.22 18.90
C GLN A 147 -4.35 3.56 18.34
N GLN A 148 -3.83 2.67 17.49
CA GLN A 148 -2.62 2.94 16.73
C GLN A 148 -2.93 3.91 15.58
N GLY A 149 -2.38 5.12 15.67
CA GLY A 149 -2.28 6.08 14.58
C GLY A 149 -0.92 5.99 13.88
N TYR A 150 -0.82 6.62 12.71
CA TYR A 150 0.44 6.74 11.97
C TYR A 150 0.73 8.21 11.72
N VAL A 151 1.95 8.66 11.98
CA VAL A 151 2.39 10.03 11.64
C VAL A 151 3.36 9.96 10.50
N TYR A 152 3.00 10.62 9.40
CA TYR A 152 3.85 10.77 8.24
C TYR A 152 4.64 12.07 8.35
N ARG A 153 5.96 11.96 8.43
CA ARG A 153 6.90 13.07 8.39
C ARG A 153 7.46 13.16 6.98
N THR A 154 7.24 14.27 6.28
CA THR A 154 7.87 14.51 4.98
C THR A 154 8.96 15.58 5.11
N THR A 155 10.14 15.30 4.56
CA THR A 155 11.19 16.31 4.36
C THR A 155 10.99 16.91 2.98
N LEU A 156 10.72 18.22 2.92
CA LEU A 156 10.56 18.92 1.65
C LEU A 156 11.90 18.92 0.91
N ARG A 157 11.87 18.47 -0.35
CA ARG A 157 13.07 18.32 -1.19
C ARG A 157 13.82 19.65 -1.39
N ASP A 158 13.08 20.76 -1.40
CA ASP A 158 13.61 22.10 -1.64
C ASP A 158 14.00 22.83 -0.35
N ASN A 159 13.65 22.28 0.82
CA ASN A 159 13.99 22.88 2.11
C ASN A 159 14.06 21.80 3.21
N PRO A 160 15.25 21.21 3.45
CA PRO A 160 15.40 20.13 4.43
C PRO A 160 15.10 20.56 5.87
N ASP A 161 15.15 21.86 6.17
CA ASP A 161 14.83 22.40 7.49
C ASP A 161 13.31 22.51 7.73
N LYS A 162 12.51 22.49 6.67
CA LYS A 162 11.04 22.41 6.78
C LYS A 162 10.59 20.96 6.77
N THR A 163 10.26 20.47 7.95
CA THR A 163 9.57 19.18 8.09
C THR A 163 8.09 19.39 8.33
N GLU A 164 7.27 18.80 7.45
CA GLU A 164 5.82 18.73 7.64
C GLU A 164 5.47 17.38 8.26
N PHE A 165 4.55 17.42 9.23
CA PHE A 165 4.00 16.23 9.86
C PHE A 165 2.52 16.17 9.51
N ARG A 166 2.06 15.00 9.07
CA ARG A 166 0.66 14.73 8.79
C ARG A 166 0.25 13.52 9.59
N THR A 167 -0.76 13.66 10.43
CA THR A 167 -1.36 12.53 11.12
C THR A 167 -2.24 11.79 10.13
N VAL A 168 -1.83 10.57 9.79
CA VAL A 168 -2.56 9.67 8.92
C VAL A 168 -3.34 8.71 9.79
N ARG A 169 -4.66 8.84 9.78
CA ARG A 169 -5.54 7.82 10.34
C ARG A 169 -5.88 6.84 9.23
N LYS A 170 -5.70 5.53 9.49
CA LYS A 170 -6.18 4.49 8.58
C LYS A 170 -7.68 4.73 8.40
N LYS A 171 -8.14 4.96 7.17
CA LYS A 171 -9.57 5.07 6.90
C LYS A 171 -10.20 3.79 7.46
N PRO A 172 -11.20 3.87 8.37
CA PRO A 172 -11.84 2.66 8.86
C PRO A 172 -12.29 1.86 7.62
N PRO A 173 -12.15 0.52 7.63
CA PRO A 173 -12.62 -0.29 6.51
C PRO A 173 -14.03 0.19 6.19
N MET A 174 -14.30 0.55 4.93
CA MET A 174 -15.66 0.92 4.54
C MET A 174 -16.55 -0.21 5.04
N GLU A 175 -17.43 0.07 6.01
CA GLU A 175 -18.46 -0.89 6.37
C GLU A 175 -19.17 -1.19 5.05
N GLU A 176 -18.93 -2.39 4.51
CA GLU A 176 -19.63 -2.88 3.32
C GLU A 176 -21.09 -2.64 3.58
N GLY A 177 -21.68 -1.79 2.74
CA GLY A 177 -22.96 -1.19 3.00
C GLY A 177 -23.95 -2.21 3.52
N LYS A 178 -24.30 -2.11 4.81
CA LYS A 178 -25.57 -2.61 5.31
C LYS A 178 -26.63 -2.00 4.39
N LYS A 179 -27.07 -2.76 3.39
CA LYS A 179 -28.25 -2.45 2.59
C LYS A 179 -29.34 -2.15 3.60
N LYS A 180 -29.67 -0.87 3.78
CA LYS A 180 -30.83 -0.44 4.57
C LYS A 180 -32.06 -1.05 3.92
N LYS A 181 -32.45 -2.25 4.36
CA LYS A 181 -33.80 -2.76 4.18
C LYS A 181 -34.70 -1.70 4.84
N LYS A 182 -35.49 -0.99 4.04
CA LYS A 182 -36.62 -0.20 4.52
C LYS A 182 -37.64 -1.17 5.14
N THR A 183 -37.43 -1.57 6.38
CA THR A 183 -38.46 -2.19 7.20
C THR A 183 -39.19 -1.09 7.94
N LYS A 184 -40.42 -0.82 7.50
CA LYS A 184 -41.41 -0.02 8.22
C LYS A 184 -41.90 -0.90 9.38
N GLY A 185 -41.45 -0.64 10.61
CA GLY A 185 -41.90 -1.38 11.79
C GLY A 185 -41.38 -0.74 13.07
N LYS A 186 -42.30 -0.20 13.87
CA LYS A 186 -42.04 0.29 15.23
C LYS A 186 -41.56 -0.87 16.12
N GLY A 187 -40.53 -0.64 16.92
CA GLY A 187 -40.11 -1.58 17.97
C GLY A 187 -38.60 -1.49 18.22
N GLN A 188 -38.23 -1.44 19.49
CA GLN A 188 -36.98 -0.96 20.06
C GLN A 188 -36.22 -2.14 20.69
N GLN A 189 -34.91 -2.31 20.42
CA GLN A 189 -33.82 -2.61 21.37
C GLN A 189 -32.50 -3.02 20.66
N GLU A 190 -31.41 -2.86 21.42
CA GLU A 190 -29.98 -2.74 21.09
C GLU A 190 -29.27 -3.90 20.35
N PRO A 191 -28.06 -3.66 19.79
CA PRO A 191 -27.32 -4.64 19.01
C PRO A 191 -26.50 -5.61 19.89
N GLU A 192 -26.67 -6.90 19.64
CA GLU A 192 -25.79 -7.97 20.09
C GLU A 192 -24.73 -8.22 18.99
N TYR A 193 -23.45 -7.99 19.30
CA TYR A 193 -22.34 -8.20 18.36
C TYR A 193 -21.76 -9.62 18.55
N LEU A 194 -21.91 -10.46 17.53
CA LEU A 194 -21.23 -11.76 17.42
C LEU A 194 -19.85 -11.56 16.75
N PHE A 195 -18.78 -11.82 17.49
CA PHE A 195 -17.42 -11.90 16.96
C PHE A 195 -17.20 -13.26 16.27
N TYR A 196 -16.72 -13.23 15.03
CA TYR A 196 -16.26 -14.41 14.29
C TYR A 196 -14.75 -14.55 14.45
N SER A 197 -14.28 -15.72 14.89
CA SER A 197 -12.85 -16.07 14.95
C SER A 197 -12.48 -16.89 13.71
N PRO A 198 -11.38 -16.59 13.00
CA PRO A 198 -10.91 -17.43 11.91
C PRO A 198 -10.27 -18.73 12.42
N PRO A 199 -10.41 -19.85 11.69
CA PRO A 199 -9.78 -21.11 12.04
C PRO A 199 -8.26 -21.08 11.78
N THR A 200 -7.53 -21.78 12.64
CA THR A 200 -6.08 -22.07 12.56
C THR A 200 -5.71 -22.96 11.38
#